data_AF-A0A9Q0WL14-F1
#
_entry.id   AF-A0A9Q0WL14-F1
#
_cell.length_a   1.000
_cell.length_b   1.000
_cell.length_c   1.000
_cell.angle_alpha   90.00
_cell.angle_beta   90.00
_cell.angle_gamma   90.00
#
_symmetry.space_group_name_H-M   'P 1'
#
loop_
_entity.id
_entity.type
_entity.pdbx_description
1 polymer ?
#
loop_
_entity_poly.entity_id
_entity_poly.type
_entity_poly.pdbx_seq_one_letter_code
_entity_poly.pdbx_strand_id
1 'polypeptide(L)'
;MASASFVKLNAASSSWMGQKSSLGKRSPGSSTRRVSFSTRASSYTDELVQTAKSIASPGRGILAIDESNATCGKRLASISLDNTETNRQAYRQLLLTTPGLGEYISGAIFFEETLYQSTTDGKKFVDCLRDENIVPGIKVDKGLVPLPGSNNESWCQGLDGLASRSAEYYKQGARFAKWRTVVSIPCGPF
;
A
#
# COMPACT_ATOMS: atom_id res chain seq x y z
N MET A 1 1.21 -62.36 37.48
CA MET A 1 1.78 -61.44 38.49
C MET A 1 1.79 -60.05 37.90
N ALA A 2 0.95 -59.17 38.43
CA ALA A 2 0.83 -57.78 38.02
C ALA A 2 1.92 -56.94 38.68
N SER A 3 2.39 -55.88 38.02
CA SER A 3 2.89 -54.69 38.70
C SER A 3 2.70 -53.47 37.79
N ALA A 4 1.73 -52.63 38.17
CA ALA A 4 1.49 -51.32 37.61
C ALA A 4 2.20 -50.29 38.50
N SER A 5 3.07 -49.46 37.92
CA SER A 5 3.70 -48.35 38.63
C SER A 5 2.84 -47.09 38.51
N PHE A 6 2.20 -46.72 39.61
CA PHE A 6 1.50 -45.45 39.80
C PHE A 6 2.50 -44.30 40.02
N VAL A 7 2.38 -43.23 39.23
CA VAL A 7 3.05 -41.95 39.52
C VAL A 7 2.13 -41.14 40.45
N LYS A 8 2.61 -40.89 41.68
CA LYS A 8 1.95 -40.03 42.68
C LYS A 8 2.15 -38.55 42.31
N LEU A 9 1.07 -37.83 42.13
CA LEU A 9 1.04 -36.36 42.15
C LEU A 9 1.26 -35.88 43.60
N ASN A 10 2.30 -35.07 43.80
CA ASN A 10 2.59 -34.46 45.10
C ASN A 10 1.86 -33.10 45.17
N ALA A 11 0.89 -32.99 46.08
CA ALA A 11 0.23 -31.74 46.42
C ALA A 11 1.17 -30.89 47.28
N ALA A 12 1.71 -29.82 46.72
CA ALA A 12 2.46 -28.83 47.50
C ALA A 12 1.48 -27.93 48.26
N SER A 13 1.48 -28.10 49.58
CA SER A 13 0.87 -27.18 50.54
C SER A 13 1.56 -25.82 50.49
N SER A 14 0.80 -24.74 50.30
CA SER A 14 1.23 -23.42 50.77
C SER A 14 0.05 -22.70 51.42
N SER A 15 0.22 -22.39 52.69
CA SER A 15 -0.75 -21.74 53.56
C SER A 15 -1.02 -20.31 53.07
N TRP A 16 -2.28 -20.00 52.80
CA TRP A 16 -2.74 -18.64 52.59
C TRP A 16 -2.81 -17.92 53.95
N MET A 17 -1.74 -17.20 54.31
CA MET A 17 -1.76 -16.24 55.41
C MET A 17 -2.17 -14.87 54.84
N GLY A 18 -3.37 -14.43 55.20
CA GLY A 18 -3.86 -13.09 54.90
C GLY A 18 -3.01 -12.02 55.57
N GLN A 19 -2.12 -11.39 54.82
CA GLN A 19 -1.61 -10.06 55.16
C GLN A 19 -2.61 -9.02 54.66
N LYS A 20 -3.26 -8.31 55.58
CA LYS A 20 -4.01 -7.09 55.30
C LYS A 20 -3.00 -6.03 54.85
N SER A 21 -2.85 -5.82 53.54
CA SER A 21 -2.10 -4.69 53.01
C SER A 21 -2.86 -3.41 53.30
N SER A 22 -2.25 -2.51 54.07
CA SER A 22 -2.70 -1.14 54.29
C SER A 22 -2.93 -0.44 52.95
N LEU A 23 -4.13 0.11 52.75
CA LEU A 23 -4.45 1.03 51.66
C LEU A 23 -3.60 2.30 51.81
N GLY A 24 -2.42 2.30 51.18
CA GLY A 24 -1.65 3.50 50.92
C GLY A 24 -2.45 4.42 49.99
N LYS A 25 -2.61 5.69 50.38
CA LYS A 25 -3.21 6.73 49.55
C LYS A 25 -2.59 6.70 48.16
N ARG A 26 -3.42 6.44 47.14
CA ARG A 26 -3.05 6.64 45.73
C ARG A 26 -2.61 8.09 45.57
N SER A 27 -1.34 8.30 45.25
CA SER A 27 -0.84 9.53 44.67
C SER A 27 -1.72 9.90 43.47
N PRO A 28 -2.06 11.17 43.23
CA PRO A 28 -2.84 11.54 42.05
C PRO A 28 -2.04 11.10 40.83
N GLY A 29 -2.56 10.09 40.12
CA GLY A 29 -1.93 9.56 38.92
C GLY A 29 -1.72 10.70 37.94
N SER A 30 -0.47 10.84 37.47
CA SER A 30 -0.11 11.69 36.34
C SER A 30 -1.19 11.57 35.26
N SER A 31 -1.91 12.66 34.99
CA SER A 31 -2.86 12.67 33.90
C SER A 31 -2.04 12.45 32.62
N THR A 32 -2.14 11.28 32.01
CA THR A 32 -1.65 11.08 30.65
C THR A 32 -2.36 12.09 29.76
N ARG A 33 -1.66 13.18 29.44
CA ARG A 33 -2.15 14.25 28.58
C ARG A 33 -2.37 13.62 27.21
N ARG A 34 -3.63 13.37 26.82
CA ARG A 34 -3.94 12.98 25.45
C ARG A 34 -3.50 14.12 24.54
N VAL A 35 -2.40 13.90 23.83
CA VAL A 35 -1.98 14.79 22.76
C VAL A 35 -2.85 14.45 21.56
N SER A 36 -3.89 15.24 21.30
CA SER A 36 -4.62 15.17 20.03
C SER A 36 -3.90 16.05 19.02
N PHE A 37 -3.22 15.45 18.05
CA PHE A 37 -2.69 16.19 16.91
C PHE A 37 -3.64 16.03 15.72
N SER A 38 -4.21 17.14 15.27
CA SER A 38 -5.03 17.17 14.06
C SER A 38 -4.10 17.31 12.84
N THR A 39 -3.73 16.20 12.21
CA THR A 39 -3.11 16.24 10.88
C THR A 39 -4.11 16.76 9.85
N ARG A 40 -3.93 17.98 9.36
CA ARG A 40 -4.64 18.51 8.18
C ARG A 40 -3.65 18.61 7.03
N ALA A 41 -4.09 18.31 5.81
CA ALA A 41 -3.30 18.48 4.60
C ALA A 41 -3.17 19.96 4.16
N SER A 42 -3.37 20.88 5.11
CA SER A 42 -3.37 22.33 4.90
C SER A 42 -4.18 22.72 3.66
N SER A 43 -3.52 23.32 2.65
CA SER A 43 -4.09 23.82 1.40
C SER A 43 -4.66 22.74 0.47
N TYR A 44 -4.29 21.47 0.63
CA TYR A 44 -4.73 20.39 -0.27
C TYR A 44 -5.95 19.62 0.25
N THR A 45 -6.49 20.00 1.41
CA THR A 45 -7.56 19.23 2.07
C THR A 45 -8.79 19.03 1.16
N ASP A 46 -9.29 20.11 0.56
CA ASP A 46 -10.48 20.04 -0.30
C ASP A 46 -10.21 19.30 -1.61
N GLU A 47 -9.03 19.52 -2.21
CA GLU A 47 -8.60 18.83 -3.43
C GLU A 47 -8.44 17.32 -3.22
N LEU A 48 -7.88 16.89 -2.08
CA LEU A 48 -7.77 15.48 -1.73
C LEU A 48 -9.13 14.82 -1.59
N VAL A 49 -10.07 15.50 -0.93
CA VAL A 49 -11.46 15.01 -0.78
C VAL A 49 -12.15 14.92 -2.14
N GLN A 50 -11.99 15.94 -3.00
CA GLN A 50 -12.56 15.95 -4.34
C GLN A 50 -11.97 14.83 -5.22
N THR A 51 -10.65 14.64 -5.16
CA THR A 51 -9.96 13.57 -5.88
C THR A 51 -10.44 12.19 -5.43
N ALA A 52 -10.54 11.97 -4.12
CA ALA A 52 -11.05 10.71 -3.57
C ALA A 52 -12.49 10.42 -4.01
N LYS A 53 -13.37 11.44 -4.02
CA LYS A 53 -14.74 11.32 -4.51
C LYS A 53 -14.80 11.00 -6.01
N SER A 54 -13.92 11.60 -6.82
CA SER A 54 -13.84 11.33 -8.25
C SER A 54 -13.42 9.89 -8.53
N ILE A 55 -12.38 9.41 -7.83
CA ILE A 55 -11.89 8.03 -7.96
C ILE A 55 -12.95 7.02 -7.48
N ALA A 56 -13.66 7.30 -6.38
CA ALA A 56 -14.67 6.42 -5.80
C ALA A 56 -16.08 6.62 -6.38
N SER A 57 -16.20 7.17 -7.60
CA SER A 57 -17.51 7.38 -8.24
C SER A 57 -18.21 6.05 -8.56
N PRO A 58 -19.53 5.93 -8.39
CA PRO A 58 -20.29 4.72 -8.71
C PRO A 58 -20.08 4.24 -10.15
N GLY A 59 -19.97 2.92 -10.34
CA GLY A 59 -19.83 2.31 -11.67
C GLY A 59 -18.45 2.41 -12.31
N ARG A 60 -17.48 3.10 -11.67
CA ARG A 60 -16.10 3.20 -12.15
C ARG A 60 -15.09 2.57 -11.18
N GLY A 61 -13.95 2.17 -11.72
CA GLY A 61 -12.85 1.54 -10.98
C GLY A 61 -11.48 2.11 -11.29
N ILE A 62 -10.44 1.47 -10.74
CA ILE A 62 -9.05 1.86 -10.92
C ILE A 62 -8.34 0.88 -11.85
N LEU A 63 -7.71 1.39 -12.90
CA LEU A 63 -6.81 0.63 -13.77
C LEU A 63 -5.39 0.62 -13.15
N ALA A 64 -4.96 -0.52 -12.62
CA ALA A 64 -3.63 -0.69 -12.05
C ALA A 64 -2.62 -1.14 -13.11
N ILE A 65 -1.87 -0.18 -13.66
CA ILE A 65 -0.82 -0.40 -14.68
C ILE A 65 0.55 0.06 -14.17
N ASP A 66 0.79 -0.14 -12.87
CA ASP A 66 1.99 0.24 -12.14
C ASP A 66 2.99 -0.91 -11.99
N GLU A 67 2.95 -1.89 -12.90
CA GLU A 67 3.94 -2.95 -12.95
C GLU A 67 5.34 -2.33 -13.15
N SER A 68 6.30 -2.71 -12.30
CA SER A 68 7.71 -2.34 -12.50
C SER A 68 8.24 -2.93 -13.80
N ASN A 69 9.36 -2.41 -14.32
CA ASN A 69 9.99 -2.92 -15.55
C ASN A 69 10.26 -4.43 -15.50
N ALA A 70 10.64 -4.97 -14.34
CA ALA A 70 10.81 -6.41 -14.14
C ALA A 70 9.48 -7.19 -14.19
N THR A 71 8.41 -6.64 -13.62
CA THR A 71 7.09 -7.28 -13.61
C THR A 71 6.42 -7.22 -14.98
N CYS A 72 6.52 -6.06 -15.66
CA CYS A 72 6.05 -5.87 -17.03
C CYS A 72 6.82 -6.79 -17.99
N GLY A 73 8.14 -6.93 -17.81
CA GLY A 73 8.96 -7.86 -18.59
C GLY A 73 8.49 -9.31 -18.52
N LYS A 74 8.05 -9.79 -17.36
CA LYS A 74 7.46 -11.14 -17.23
C LYS A 74 6.16 -11.28 -18.02
N ARG A 75 5.34 -10.23 -18.08
CA ARG A 75 4.10 -10.22 -18.88
C ARG A 75 4.42 -10.23 -20.37
N LEU A 76 5.34 -9.39 -20.83
CA LEU A 76 5.77 -9.35 -22.23
C LEU A 76 6.40 -10.67 -22.67
N ALA A 77 7.24 -11.27 -21.84
CA ALA A 77 7.85 -12.57 -22.13
C ALA A 77 6.81 -13.70 -22.29
N SER A 78 5.68 -13.64 -21.58
CA SER A 78 4.61 -14.64 -21.71
C SER A 78 3.94 -14.65 -23.08
N ILE A 79 4.10 -13.59 -23.86
CA ILE A 79 3.61 -13.44 -25.24
C ILE A 79 4.78 -13.30 -26.24
N SER A 80 5.98 -13.75 -25.85
CA SER A 80 7.19 -13.72 -26.70
C SER A 80 7.61 -12.33 -27.17
N LEU A 81 7.37 -11.29 -26.36
CA LEU A 81 7.86 -9.94 -26.60
C LEU A 81 9.04 -9.59 -25.69
N ASP A 82 10.01 -8.89 -26.27
CA ASP A 82 11.17 -8.38 -25.54
C ASP A 82 10.79 -7.25 -24.57
N ASN A 83 11.48 -7.19 -23.44
CA ASN A 83 11.28 -6.14 -22.42
C ASN A 83 12.00 -4.83 -22.79
N THR A 84 11.61 -4.21 -23.90
CA THR A 84 12.11 -2.90 -24.33
C THR A 84 11.20 -1.77 -23.85
N GLU A 85 11.74 -0.56 -23.74
CA GLU A 85 10.93 0.62 -23.40
C GLU A 85 9.80 0.83 -24.41
N THR A 86 10.08 0.70 -25.70
CA THR A 86 9.10 0.81 -26.78
C THR A 86 7.94 -0.18 -26.60
N ASN A 87 8.21 -1.43 -26.24
CA ASN A 87 7.16 -2.42 -26.03
C ASN A 87 6.33 -2.12 -24.78
N ARG A 88 6.97 -1.64 -23.70
CA ARG A 88 6.26 -1.20 -22.49
C ARG A 88 5.38 0.02 -22.77
N GLN A 89 5.90 1.01 -23.49
CA GLN A 89 5.17 2.20 -23.94
C GLN A 89 3.98 1.82 -24.83
N ALA A 90 4.18 0.94 -25.82
CA ALA A 90 3.13 0.49 -26.71
C ALA A 90 2.01 -0.25 -25.95
N TYR A 91 2.37 -1.10 -24.98
CA TYR A 91 1.41 -1.76 -24.09
C TYR A 91 0.61 -0.75 -23.26
N ARG A 92 1.24 0.29 -22.70
CA ARG A 92 0.54 1.34 -21.96
C ARG A 92 -0.34 2.19 -22.86
N GLN A 93 0.16 2.56 -24.04
CA GLN A 93 -0.59 3.31 -25.02
C GLN A 93 -1.86 2.57 -25.42
N LEU A 94 -1.76 1.27 -25.74
CA LEU A 94 -2.92 0.41 -26.05
C LEU A 94 -4.03 0.54 -25.00
N LEU A 95 -3.69 0.45 -23.71
CA LEU A 95 -4.66 0.56 -22.63
C LEU A 95 -5.23 1.98 -22.51
N LEU A 96 -4.35 2.99 -22.54
CA LEU A 96 -4.70 4.38 -22.24
C LEU A 96 -5.43 5.11 -23.38
N THR A 97 -5.30 4.62 -24.62
CA THR A 97 -6.00 5.17 -25.78
C THR A 97 -7.22 4.34 -26.17
N THR A 98 -7.68 3.43 -25.31
CA THR A 98 -8.91 2.67 -25.54
C THR A 98 -10.11 3.64 -25.54
N PRO A 99 -10.91 3.71 -26.62
CA PRO A 99 -12.06 4.61 -26.67
C PRO A 99 -13.09 4.29 -25.58
N GLY A 100 -13.61 5.32 -24.90
CA GLY A 100 -14.63 5.17 -23.86
C GLY A 100 -14.10 4.58 -22.55
N LEU A 101 -12.78 4.53 -22.35
CA LEU A 101 -12.18 4.02 -21.11
C LEU A 101 -12.70 4.78 -19.87
N GLY A 102 -12.94 6.09 -20.01
CA GLY A 102 -13.43 6.96 -18.94
C GLY A 102 -14.82 6.61 -18.39
N GLU A 103 -15.61 5.83 -19.13
CA GLU A 103 -16.94 5.37 -18.69
C GLU A 103 -16.84 4.39 -17.52
N TYR A 104 -15.75 3.61 -17.45
CA TYR A 104 -15.56 2.53 -16.47
C TYR A 104 -14.37 2.77 -15.56
N ILE A 105 -13.43 3.62 -15.94
CA ILE A 105 -12.22 3.90 -15.18
C ILE A 105 -12.28 5.33 -14.67
N SER A 106 -12.07 5.50 -13.37
CA SER A 106 -12.00 6.81 -12.71
C SER A 106 -10.58 7.18 -12.30
N GLY A 107 -9.68 6.20 -12.19
CA GLY A 107 -8.27 6.44 -11.93
C GLY A 107 -7.37 5.39 -12.57
N ALA A 108 -6.14 5.77 -12.92
CA ALA A 108 -5.14 4.85 -13.43
C ALA A 108 -3.82 5.03 -12.68
N ILE A 109 -3.24 3.94 -12.19
CA ILE A 109 -2.00 3.96 -11.41
C ILE A 109 -0.84 3.66 -12.35
N PHE A 110 0.12 4.58 -12.44
CA PHE A 110 1.31 4.45 -13.26
C PHE A 110 2.52 3.94 -12.47
N PHE A 111 3.45 3.34 -13.21
CA PHE A 111 4.85 3.26 -12.83
C PHE A 111 5.58 4.54 -13.25
N GLU A 112 6.70 4.86 -12.59
CA GLU A 112 7.42 6.11 -12.81
C GLU A 112 7.79 6.33 -14.29
N GLU A 113 8.27 5.29 -14.99
CA GLU A 113 8.56 5.35 -16.43
C GLU A 113 7.34 5.82 -17.24
N THR A 114 6.16 5.29 -16.96
CA THR A 114 4.92 5.63 -17.68
C THR A 114 4.43 7.05 -17.40
N LEU A 115 4.69 7.60 -16.21
CA LEU A 115 4.27 8.96 -15.87
C LEU A 115 4.95 10.02 -16.77
N TYR A 116 6.19 9.77 -17.19
CA TYR A 116 6.96 10.67 -18.04
C TYR A 116 6.92 10.29 -19.52
N GLN A 117 6.26 9.19 -19.88
CA GLN A 117 6.10 8.77 -21.26
C GLN A 117 4.98 9.52 -21.99
N SER A 118 5.07 9.47 -23.31
CA SER A 118 4.07 10.01 -24.23
C SER A 118 3.61 8.92 -25.19
N THR A 119 2.51 9.15 -25.91
CA THR A 119 2.12 8.34 -27.05
C THR A 119 3.14 8.48 -28.17
N THR A 120 3.08 7.59 -29.15
CA THR A 120 3.82 7.72 -30.43
C THR A 120 3.58 9.06 -31.12
N ASP A 121 2.39 9.64 -30.93
CA ASP A 121 1.98 10.93 -31.50
C ASP A 121 2.42 12.14 -30.66
N GLY A 122 3.19 11.92 -29.59
CA GLY A 122 3.79 12.98 -28.76
C GLY A 122 2.90 13.52 -27.63
N LYS A 123 1.69 12.96 -27.43
CA LYS A 123 0.79 13.37 -26.35
C LYS A 123 1.16 12.67 -25.04
N LYS A 124 1.26 13.40 -23.93
CA LYS A 124 1.60 12.78 -22.63
C LYS A 124 0.48 11.84 -22.17
N PHE A 125 0.83 10.70 -21.57
CA PHE A 125 -0.16 9.77 -21.04
C PHE A 125 -1.06 10.39 -19.96
N VAL A 126 -0.53 11.31 -19.17
CA VAL A 126 -1.30 12.10 -18.21
C VAL A 126 -2.43 12.89 -18.87
N ASP A 127 -2.17 13.47 -20.05
CA ASP A 127 -3.15 14.26 -20.78
C ASP A 127 -4.18 13.34 -21.48
N CYS A 128 -3.78 12.16 -21.95
CA CYS A 128 -4.72 11.14 -22.41
C CYS A 128 -5.75 10.75 -21.34
N LEU A 129 -5.29 10.55 -20.10
CA LEU A 129 -6.19 10.24 -18.99
C LEU A 129 -7.13 11.41 -18.66
N ARG A 130 -6.62 12.65 -18.68
CA ARG A 130 -7.41 13.84 -18.35
C ARG A 130 -8.56 14.03 -19.32
N ASP A 131 -8.34 13.79 -20.61
CA ASP A 131 -9.37 13.93 -21.65
C ASP A 131 -10.52 12.92 -21.46
N GLU A 132 -10.23 11.75 -20.89
CA GLU A 132 -11.20 10.70 -20.55
C GLU A 132 -11.77 10.86 -19.11
N ASN A 133 -11.52 11.98 -18.42
CA ASN A 133 -11.91 12.19 -17.02
C ASN A 133 -11.40 11.11 -16.05
N ILE A 134 -10.21 10.58 -16.33
CA ILE A 134 -9.50 9.61 -15.50
C ILE A 134 -8.44 10.33 -14.68
N VAL A 135 -8.43 10.11 -13.37
CA VAL A 135 -7.43 10.69 -12.47
C VAL A 135 -6.09 9.93 -12.64
N PRO A 136 -4.96 10.62 -12.89
CA PRO A 136 -3.65 9.98 -12.90
C PRO A 136 -3.15 9.70 -11.47
N GLY A 137 -2.65 8.49 -11.24
CA GLY A 137 -2.05 8.05 -9.98
C GLY A 137 -0.66 7.48 -10.17
N ILE A 138 0.10 7.40 -9.08
CA ILE A 138 1.51 6.98 -9.13
C ILE A 138 1.83 5.97 -8.02
N LYS A 139 2.53 4.89 -8.37
CA LYS A 139 3.14 4.01 -7.38
C LYS A 139 4.38 4.68 -6.78
N VAL A 140 4.41 4.83 -5.47
CA VAL A 140 5.50 5.55 -4.76
C VAL A 140 6.40 4.64 -3.92
N ASP A 141 5.97 3.41 -3.66
CA ASP A 141 6.78 2.43 -2.93
C ASP A 141 8.00 1.96 -3.73
N LYS A 142 9.09 1.66 -3.03
CA LYS A 142 10.35 1.15 -3.62
C LYS A 142 10.48 -0.38 -3.51
N GLY A 143 9.35 -1.08 -3.33
CA GLY A 143 9.31 -2.53 -3.27
C GLY A 143 9.49 -3.12 -1.88
N LEU A 144 9.46 -4.45 -1.83
CA LEU A 144 9.53 -5.25 -0.61
C LEU A 144 10.97 -5.67 -0.34
N VAL A 145 11.34 -5.70 0.93
CA VAL A 145 12.59 -6.27 1.42
C VAL A 145 12.31 -7.23 2.58
N PRO A 146 13.18 -8.22 2.84
CA PRO A 146 13.03 -9.12 3.98
C PRO A 146 12.95 -8.33 5.28
N LEU A 147 12.03 -8.71 6.16
CA LEU A 147 11.95 -8.17 7.52
C LEU A 147 12.90 -8.97 8.43
N PRO A 148 13.99 -8.37 8.94
CA PRO A 148 14.95 -9.10 9.78
C PRO A 148 14.30 -9.65 11.04
N GLY A 149 14.62 -10.90 11.40
CA GLY A 149 14.06 -11.55 12.59
C GLY A 149 12.60 -12.01 12.45
N SER A 150 12.02 -11.94 11.25
CA SER A 150 10.67 -12.44 10.97
C SER A 150 10.67 -13.87 10.41
N ASN A 151 9.49 -14.49 10.36
CA ASN A 151 9.27 -15.79 9.72
C ASN A 151 9.05 -15.63 8.20
N ASN A 152 10.09 -15.22 7.47
CA ASN A 152 10.05 -14.93 6.03
C ASN A 152 9.02 -13.85 5.64
N GLU A 153 8.77 -12.88 6.52
CA GLU A 153 7.93 -11.73 6.21
C GLU A 153 8.74 -10.66 5.46
N SER A 154 8.04 -9.70 4.87
CA SER A 154 8.64 -8.59 4.16
C SER A 154 8.02 -7.27 4.59
N TRP A 155 8.81 -6.20 4.57
CA TRP A 155 8.33 -4.84 4.72
C TRP A 155 8.62 -4.02 3.46
N CYS A 156 7.94 -2.90 3.31
CA CYS A 156 8.03 -2.09 2.10
C CYS A 156 8.84 -0.81 2.35
N GLN A 157 9.76 -0.50 1.45
CA GLN A 157 10.64 0.68 1.52
C GLN A 157 10.13 1.84 0.66
N GLY A 158 10.71 3.03 0.85
CA GLY A 158 10.49 4.18 -0.03
C GLY A 158 10.14 5.50 0.67
N LEU A 159 10.16 5.55 2.01
CA LEU A 159 9.89 6.78 2.76
C LEU A 159 10.98 7.83 2.56
N ASP A 160 12.22 7.39 2.37
CA ASP A 160 13.35 8.29 2.11
C ASP A 160 13.13 9.07 0.79
N GLY A 161 13.07 10.40 0.93
CA GLY A 161 12.81 11.32 -0.18
C GLY A 161 11.37 11.26 -0.72
N LEU A 162 10.43 10.59 -0.04
CA LEU A 162 9.05 10.45 -0.52
C LEU A 162 8.36 11.80 -0.75
N ALA A 163 8.57 12.77 0.14
CA ALA A 163 7.98 14.10 0.02
C ALA A 163 8.42 14.80 -1.27
N SER A 164 9.72 14.83 -1.55
CA SER A 164 10.28 15.45 -2.76
C SER A 164 9.80 14.74 -4.03
N ARG A 165 9.78 13.40 -4.03
CA ARG A 165 9.26 12.62 -5.16
C ARG A 165 7.77 12.88 -5.41
N SER A 166 6.97 12.88 -4.35
CA SER A 166 5.53 13.13 -4.43
C SER A 166 5.23 14.53 -4.96
N ALA A 167 6.00 15.54 -4.55
CA ALA A 167 5.90 16.89 -5.08
C ALA A 167 6.20 16.95 -6.59
N GLU A 168 7.19 16.20 -7.06
CA GLU A 168 7.50 16.14 -8.50
C GLU A 168 6.39 15.42 -9.30
N TYR A 169 5.91 14.28 -8.81
CA TYR A 169 4.80 13.57 -9.45
C TYR A 169 3.52 14.42 -9.50
N TYR A 170 3.28 15.23 -8.48
CA TYR A 170 2.17 16.16 -8.44
C TYR A 170 2.25 17.22 -9.55
N LYS A 171 3.46 17.78 -9.79
CA LYS A 171 3.70 18.71 -10.91
C LYS A 171 3.48 18.05 -12.26
N GLN A 172 3.84 16.78 -12.40
CA GLN A 172 3.60 16.02 -13.62
C GLN A 172 2.12 15.65 -13.84
N GLY A 173 1.27 15.82 -12.83
CA GLY A 173 -0.19 15.67 -12.94
C GLY A 173 -0.79 14.51 -12.16
N ALA A 174 0.01 13.74 -11.41
CA ALA A 174 -0.52 12.74 -10.49
C ALA A 174 -1.33 13.42 -9.37
N ARG A 175 -2.44 12.81 -8.97
CA ARG A 175 -3.34 13.32 -7.91
C ARG A 175 -3.61 12.32 -6.79
N PHE A 176 -3.27 11.05 -7.00
CA PHE A 176 -3.26 10.05 -5.93
C PHE A 176 -2.05 9.13 -6.03
N ALA A 177 -1.77 8.41 -4.95
CA ALA A 177 -0.62 7.53 -4.87
C ALA A 177 -1.03 6.13 -4.41
N LYS A 178 -0.19 5.15 -4.76
CA LYS A 178 -0.34 3.76 -4.31
C LYS A 178 0.94 3.29 -3.63
N TRP A 179 0.79 2.61 -2.51
CA TRP A 179 1.86 1.96 -1.75
C TRP A 179 1.44 0.52 -1.47
N ARG A 180 2.29 -0.47 -1.81
CA ARG A 180 1.97 -1.89 -1.59
C ARG A 180 2.77 -2.50 -0.45
N THR A 181 2.08 -3.05 0.54
CA THR A 181 2.65 -3.94 1.57
C THR A 181 2.07 -5.35 1.41
N VAL A 182 2.78 -6.38 1.89
CA VAL A 182 2.35 -7.77 1.85
C VAL A 182 2.42 -8.35 3.25
N VAL A 183 1.41 -9.14 3.62
CA VAL A 183 1.37 -9.94 4.85
C VAL A 183 1.18 -11.39 4.43
N SER A 184 1.97 -12.29 5.01
CA SER A 184 1.90 -13.72 4.74
C SER A 184 1.07 -14.41 5.81
N ILE A 185 0.15 -15.30 5.42
CA ILE A 185 -0.66 -16.10 6.35
C ILE A 185 -0.15 -17.56 6.27
N PRO A 186 0.79 -17.98 7.13
CA PRO A 186 1.44 -19.28 7.02
C PRO A 186 0.52 -20.48 7.35
N CYS A 187 -0.55 -20.25 8.12
CA CYS A 187 -1.55 -21.27 8.48
C CYS A 187 -2.98 -20.79 8.15
N GLY A 188 -3.21 -20.42 6.88
CA GLY A 188 -4.56 -20.08 6.40
C GLY A 188 -5.50 -21.30 6.47
N PRO A 189 -6.82 -21.09 6.54
CA PRO A 189 -7.78 -22.20 6.60
C PRO A 189 -7.74 -23.01 5.30
N PHE A 190 -7.09 -24.17 5.34
CA PHE A 190 -7.19 -25.25 4.37
C PHE A 190 -7.21 -26.58 5.13
#